data_AF-A0A357CX18-F1
#
_entry.id   AF-A0A357CX18-F1
#
_cell.length_a   1.000
_cell.length_b   1.000
_cell.length_c   1.000
_cell.angle_alpha   90.00
_cell.angle_beta   90.00
_cell.angle_gamma   90.00
#
_symmetry.space_group_name_H-M   'P 1'
#
loop_
_entity.id
_entity.type
_entity.pdbx_description
1 polymer ?
#
loop_
_entity_poly.entity_id
_entity_poly.type
_entity_poly.pdbx_seq_one_letter_code
_entity_poly.pdbx_strand_id
1 'polypeptide(L)'
;CGIGIAERTFELAGGDVIIKRCFEDGDRIKKGDIIAEISGNARNILTGERTALNLMQRASGIATQTAAAVEAVKGTNTRITDTR
;
A
#
# COMPACT_ATOMS: atom_id res chain seq x y z
N CYS A 1 -0.45 -2.42 2.53
CA CYS A 1 -0.27 -3.30 1.36
C CYS A 1 -0.19 -2.44 0.11
N GLY A 2 0.80 -2.64 -0.77
CA GLY A 2 0.99 -1.88 -1.99
C GLY A 2 2.10 -0.82 -1.92
N ILE A 3 2.99 -0.84 -0.91
CA ILE A 3 4.09 0.14 -0.82
C ILE A 3 5.10 -0.04 -1.95
N GLY A 4 5.40 -1.29 -2.35
CA GLY A 4 6.28 -1.58 -3.48
C GLY A 4 5.70 -1.11 -4.82
N ILE A 5 4.37 -1.12 -4.97
CA ILE A 5 3.71 -0.61 -6.17
C ILE A 5 3.81 0.92 -6.24
N ALA A 6 3.67 1.59 -5.10
CA ALA A 6 3.83 3.03 -5.01
C ALA A 6 5.25 3.46 -5.40
N GLU A 7 6.29 2.80 -4.88
CA GLU A 7 7.68 3.07 -5.25
C GLU A 7 7.92 2.90 -6.74
N ARG A 8 7.49 1.77 -7.31
CA ARG A 8 7.61 1.52 -8.74
C ARG A 8 6.91 2.58 -9.59
N THR A 9 5.80 3.13 -9.08
CA THR A 9 5.10 4.23 -9.74
C THR A 9 5.95 5.50 -9.79
N PHE A 10 6.61 5.86 -8.70
CA PHE A 10 7.49 7.04 -8.65
C PHE A 10 8.77 6.86 -9.49
N GLU A 11 9.35 5.65 -9.50
CA GLU A 11 10.46 5.31 -10.40
C GLU A 11 10.09 5.57 -11.87
N LEU A 12 8.89 5.13 -12.29
CA LEU A 12 8.41 5.28 -13.66
C LEU A 12 7.95 6.72 -13.99
N ALA A 13 7.48 7.48 -13.01
CA ALA A 13 6.96 8.83 -13.19
C ALA A 13 8.03 9.93 -13.27
N GLY A 14 9.29 9.63 -12.93
CA GLY A 14 10.36 10.63 -12.95
C GLY A 14 11.65 10.30 -12.20
N GLY A 15 11.83 9.06 -11.72
CA GLY A 15 13.13 8.47 -11.33
C GLY A 15 13.80 8.97 -10.05
N ASP A 16 13.84 10.29 -9.82
CA ASP A 16 14.60 10.91 -8.72
C ASP A 16 13.71 11.24 -7.53
N VAL A 17 13.23 10.20 -6.85
CA VAL A 17 12.45 10.32 -5.61
C VAL A 17 12.99 9.36 -4.56
N ILE A 18 13.31 9.87 -3.38
CA ILE A 18 13.72 9.11 -2.21
C ILE A 18 12.45 8.76 -1.43
N ILE A 19 12.25 7.48 -1.15
CA ILE A 19 11.10 6.98 -0.40
C ILE A 19 11.62 6.26 0.84
N LYS A 20 11.20 6.74 2.01
CA LYS A 20 11.46 6.11 3.30
C LYS A 20 10.18 5.47 3.80
N ARG A 21 10.15 4.14 3.84
CA ARG A 21 9.02 3.38 4.36
C ARG A 21 8.98 3.45 5.88
N CYS A 22 7.79 3.62 6.43
CA CYS A 22 7.57 3.54 7.88
C CYS A 22 6.92 2.20 8.29
N PHE A 23 6.34 1.48 7.33
CA PHE A 23 5.65 0.20 7.50
C PHE A 23 5.94 -0.75 6.35
N GLU A 24 5.77 -2.04 6.60
CA GLU A 24 5.83 -3.10 5.59
C GLU A 24 4.44 -3.56 5.15
N ASP A 25 4.38 -4.25 4.02
CA ASP A 25 3.12 -4.79 3.51
C ASP A 25 2.63 -5.95 4.40
N GLY A 26 1.49 -5.73 5.05
CA GLY A 26 0.90 -6.69 6.01
C GLY A 26 0.78 -6.11 7.41
N ASP A 27 1.49 -5.02 7.70
CA ASP A 27 1.39 -4.33 8.98
C ASP A 27 0.00 -3.74 9.22
N ARG A 28 -0.39 -3.71 10.50
CA ARG A 28 -1.61 -3.02 10.93
C ARG A 28 -1.31 -1.54 11.13
N ILE A 29 -2.05 -0.72 10.38
CA ILE A 29 -1.91 0.74 10.36
C ILE A 29 -3.16 1.36 11.00
N LYS A 30 -2.98 2.45 11.74
CA LYS A 30 -4.04 3.25 12.36
C LYS A 30 -4.24 4.56 11.61
N LYS A 31 -5.42 5.16 11.78
CA LYS A 31 -5.72 6.48 11.22
C LYS A 31 -4.73 7.50 11.79
N GLY A 32 -4.06 8.23 10.89
CA GLY A 32 -3.08 9.26 11.24
C GLY A 32 -1.62 8.78 11.16
N ASP A 33 -1.39 7.48 10.97
CA ASP A 33 -0.03 6.97 10.77
C ASP A 33 0.56 7.45 9.44
N ILE A 34 1.84 7.79 9.46
CA ILE A 34 2.63 8.11 8.27
C ILE A 34 3.13 6.79 7.69
N ILE A 35 2.69 6.45 6.48
CA ILE A 35 2.99 5.16 5.83
C ILE A 35 4.37 5.19 5.15
N ALA A 36 4.71 6.33 4.55
CA ALA A 36 5.99 6.60 3.93
C ALA A 36 6.26 8.10 3.89
N GLU A 37 7.54 8.48 3.95
CA GLU A 37 8.03 9.82 3.68
C GLU A 37 8.66 9.85 2.28
N ILE A 38 8.35 10.87 1.48
CA ILE A 38 8.79 10.98 0.08
C ILE A 38 9.49 12.33 -0.10
N SER A 39 10.66 12.33 -0.73
CA SER A 39 11.47 13.54 -0.95
C SER A 39 12.11 13.53 -2.34
N GLY A 40 12.19 14.69 -3.00
CA GLY A 40 12.72 14.79 -4.36
C GLY A 40 12.12 15.95 -5.14
N ASN A 41 12.23 15.91 -6.45
CA ASN A 41 11.67 16.95 -7.32
C ASN A 41 10.14 17.01 -7.20
N ALA A 42 9.60 18.19 -6.87
CA ALA A 42 8.17 18.37 -6.66
C ALA A 42 7.32 17.98 -7.88
N ARG A 43 7.77 18.26 -9.10
CA ARG A 43 7.06 17.88 -10.33
C ARG A 43 6.96 16.35 -10.45
N ASN A 44 8.05 15.65 -10.18
CA ASN A 44 8.09 14.18 -10.27
C ASN A 44 7.18 13.54 -9.22
N ILE A 45 7.22 14.06 -7.98
CA ILE A 45 6.33 13.61 -6.89
C ILE A 45 4.87 13.83 -7.28
N LEU A 46 4.49 15.04 -7.67
CA LEU A 46 3.10 15.37 -8.02
C LEU A 46 2.60 14.58 -9.25
N THR A 47 3.49 14.24 -10.19
CA THR A 47 3.14 13.42 -11.37
C THR A 47 2.76 11.99 -10.97
N GLY A 48 3.50 11.39 -10.03
CA GLY A 48 3.28 10.01 -9.58
C GLY A 48 2.23 9.86 -8.47
N GLU A 49 1.98 10.91 -7.68
CA GLU A 49 1.22 10.86 -6.43
C GLU A 49 -0.15 10.17 -6.58
N ARG A 50 -0.99 10.67 -7.48
CA ARG A 50 -2.37 10.18 -7.62
C ARG A 50 -2.41 8.70 -7.99
N THR A 51 -1.54 8.29 -8.91
CA THR A 51 -1.44 6.89 -9.36
C THR A 51 -0.92 5.99 -8.25
N ALA A 52 0.15 6.41 -7.56
CA ALA A 52 0.73 5.66 -6.46
C ALA A 52 -0.28 5.46 -5.32
N LEU A 53 -0.98 6.53 -4.92
CA LEU A 53 -2.01 6.48 -3.89
C LEU A 53 -3.18 5.59 -4.30
N ASN A 54 -3.69 5.71 -5.54
CA ASN A 54 -4.83 4.90 -6.00
C ASN A 54 -4.49 3.39 -5.96
N LEU A 55 -3.30 3.01 -6.41
CA LEU A 55 -2.87 1.61 -6.42
C LEU A 55 -2.66 1.08 -5.00
N MET A 56 -1.97 1.85 -4.14
CA MET A 56 -1.74 1.47 -2.74
C MET A 56 -3.04 1.39 -1.95
N GLN A 57 -3.96 2.33 -2.13
CA GLN A 57 -5.27 2.34 -1.46
C GLN A 57 -6.10 1.12 -1.88
N ARG A 58 -6.13 0.78 -3.17
CA ARG A 58 -6.84 -0.41 -3.65
C ARG A 58 -6.25 -1.69 -3.04
N ALA A 59 -4.93 -1.86 -3.09
CA ALA A 59 -4.26 -3.03 -2.53
C ALA A 59 -4.47 -3.13 -1.01
N SER A 60 -4.37 -2.02 -0.29
CA SER A 60 -4.64 -1.96 1.15
C SER A 60 -6.09 -2.27 1.48
N GLY A 61 -7.05 -1.73 0.72
CA GLY A 61 -8.48 -2.02 0.91
C GLY A 61 -8.81 -3.51 0.75
N ILE A 62 -8.24 -4.17 -0.26
CA ILE A 62 -8.36 -5.61 -0.44
C ILE A 62 -7.75 -6.35 0.76
N ALA A 63 -6.51 -6.02 1.15
CA ALA A 63 -5.83 -6.66 2.27
C ALA A 63 -6.59 -6.50 3.61
N THR A 64 -7.17 -5.32 3.86
CA THR A 64 -7.98 -5.06 5.05
C THR A 64 -9.26 -5.90 5.07
N GLN A 65 -9.97 -6.02 3.94
CA GLN A 65 -11.17 -6.85 3.85
C GLN A 65 -10.83 -8.34 4.00
N THR A 66 -9.75 -8.80 3.37
CA THR A 66 -9.26 -10.18 3.54
C THR A 66 -8.89 -10.46 5.00
N ALA A 67 -8.21 -9.53 5.69
CA ALA A 67 -7.88 -9.68 7.10
C ALA A 67 -9.14 -9.79 7.99
N ALA A 68 -10.20 -9.02 7.68
CA ALA A 68 -11.47 -9.13 8.38
C ALA A 68 -12.15 -10.50 8.15
N ALA A 69 -12.14 -11.02 6.92
CA ALA A 69 -12.67 -12.34 6.61
C ALA A 69 -11.89 -13.46 7.31
N VAL A 70 -10.55 -13.36 7.35
CA VAL A 70 -9.67 -14.30 8.07
C VAL A 70 -9.95 -14.26 9.57
N GLU A 71 -10.12 -13.08 10.17
CA GLU A 71 -10.46 -12.96 11.59
C GLU A 71 -11.83 -13.56 11.91
N ALA A 72 -12.81 -13.44 11.00
CA ALA A 72 -14.15 -14.00 11.19
C ALA A 72 -14.19 -15.54 11.26
N VAL A 73 -13.24 -16.24 10.63
CA VAL A 73 -13.13 -17.70 10.65
C VAL A 73 -12.09 -18.22 11.65
N LYS A 74 -11.55 -17.34 12.50
CA LYS A 74 -10.53 -17.68 13.49
C LYS A 74 -11.03 -18.74 14.46
N GLY A 75 -10.18 -19.73 14.74
CA GLY A 75 -10.54 -20.89 15.58
C GLY A 75 -11.17 -22.04 14.80
N THR A 76 -11.28 -21.92 13.48
CA THR A 76 -11.70 -23.01 12.58
C THR A 76 -10.54 -23.50 11.72
N ASN A 77 -10.73 -24.61 11.01
CA ASN A 77 -9.81 -25.10 9.97
C ASN A 77 -10.08 -24.50 8.57
N THR A 78 -10.94 -23.48 8.49
CA THR A 78 -11.34 -22.86 7.22
C THR A 78 -10.27 -21.90 6.71
N ARG A 79 -10.00 -21.93 5.39
CA ARG A 79 -9.08 -21.01 4.72
C ARG A 79 -9.85 -20.07 3.78
N ILE A 80 -9.55 -18.78 3.83
CA ILE A 80 -10.07 -17.78 2.89
C ILE A 80 -9.30 -17.87 1.57
N THR A 81 -10.01 -17.88 0.44
CA THR A 81 -9.45 -17.92 -0.92
C THR A 81 -10.07 -16.82 -1.78
N ASP A 82 -9.42 -16.48 -2.89
CA ASP A 82 -9.91 -15.52 -3.87
C ASP A 82 -10.66 -16.21 -5.04
N THR A 83 -11.11 -15.40 -5.99
CA THR A 83 -11.75 -15.82 -7.23
C THR A 83 -11.03 -15.19 -8.43
N ARG A 84 -11.30 -15.69 -9.64
CA ARG A 84 -10.71 -15.17 -10.89
C ARG A 84 -11.47 -13.97 -11.43
#